data_AF-A0A1X7UCR2-F1
#
_entry.id   AF-A0A1X7UCR2-F1
#
_cell.length_a   1.000
_cell.length_b   1.000
_cell.length_c   1.000
_cell.angle_alpha   90.00
_cell.angle_beta   90.00
_cell.angle_gamma   90.00
#
_symmetry.space_group_name_H-M   'P 1'
#
loop_
_entity.id
_entity.type
_entity.pdbx_description
1 polymer ?
#
loop_
_entity_poly.entity_id
_entity_poly.type
_entity_poly.pdbx_seq_one_letter_code
_entity_poly.pdbx_strand_id
1 'polypeptide(L)'
;MDGIEDYAEVREIESNETSQVLVEEMEDDNGGSTQWSWSDLLQPVCFNDFNQEVGPAVTLPSSPLQVFRLFFTSTILQLIVNETNCYALLCLGQEKYQMCDPVNEEDILAYFGNMILMGLIKLPAIANYWRTDPLFHCSIISESMTRDRFFHIHRFIHFVDNISLPPPTDSRRSSLKQYMPMKPVKRGIKVWARADSTNGYISRFQVYTGKETSSETGLGSHVVKDLTSDIHHKNHQVFSVSDLLQKGIYACGTIRSNCRGFPPELAPLLRKGLSQRGDSITVQSQKNHQLTASVWQDIKPVTVSSTFCQTLPLGSVSRKLRNGQHMVFPSPEAITQYNCYMGGVDRNEQLRQYYHVRLKCRKHYKYIFWMLFDITITNSYIISSDVVPCSKIKDYWTILAKALLQGYCSRKGRG
;
A
#
# COMPACT_ATOMS: atom_id res chain seq x y z
N MET A 1 -10.18 -37.78 -5.71
CA MET A 1 -9.26 -37.68 -4.57
C MET A 1 -7.97 -37.15 -5.12
N ASP A 2 -7.82 -35.83 -5.18
CA ASP A 2 -6.56 -35.19 -5.53
C ASP A 2 -6.04 -34.50 -4.28
N GLY A 3 -4.77 -34.77 -3.99
CA GLY A 3 -4.12 -34.54 -2.72
C GLY A 3 -4.26 -33.12 -2.19
N ILE A 4 -4.34 -33.04 -0.87
CA ILE A 4 -4.14 -31.82 -0.10
C ILE A 4 -2.67 -31.41 -0.29
N GLU A 5 -2.38 -30.73 -1.40
CA GLU A 5 -1.17 -29.92 -1.49
C GLU A 5 -1.38 -28.71 -0.58
N ASP A 6 -0.51 -28.60 0.42
CA ASP A 6 -0.51 -27.49 1.36
C ASP A 6 -0.13 -26.20 0.62
N TYR A 7 -1.14 -25.50 0.08
CA TYR A 7 -0.96 -24.27 -0.66
C TYR A 7 -0.53 -23.16 0.30
N ALA A 8 0.76 -22.83 0.26
CA ALA A 8 1.34 -21.69 0.95
C ALA A 8 0.52 -20.41 0.70
N GLU A 9 -0.01 -19.85 1.79
CA GLU A 9 -0.71 -18.56 1.83
C GLU A 9 0.31 -17.46 1.45
N VAL A 10 0.10 -16.80 0.32
CA VAL A 10 0.93 -15.66 -0.11
C VAL A 10 0.18 -14.40 0.28
N ARG A 11 0.66 -13.71 1.32
CA ARG A 11 0.19 -12.37 1.66
C ARG A 11 1.09 -11.35 0.98
N GLU A 12 0.47 -10.31 0.44
CA GLU A 12 1.17 -9.10 0.01
C GLU A 12 1.87 -8.50 1.22
N ILE A 13 3.09 -8.02 1.01
CA ILE A 13 3.91 -7.45 2.07
C ILE A 13 4.53 -6.17 1.51
N GLU A 14 4.05 -5.03 2.00
CA GLU A 14 4.60 -3.72 1.68
C GLU A 14 5.89 -3.50 2.49
N SER A 15 6.96 -3.02 1.86
CA SER A 15 8.27 -2.87 2.52
C SER A 15 8.55 -1.45 2.99
N ASN A 16 8.99 -1.29 4.24
CA ASN A 16 9.46 -0.02 4.80
C ASN A 16 10.95 0.23 4.45
N GLU A 17 11.40 -0.19 3.26
CA GLU A 17 12.78 0.06 2.82
C GLU A 17 12.92 1.52 2.37
N THR A 18 13.38 2.36 3.29
CA THR A 18 13.74 3.76 3.05
C THR A 18 15.02 3.88 2.22
N SER A 19 15.07 4.85 1.32
CA SER A 19 16.29 5.22 0.60
C SER A 19 17.35 5.71 1.60
N GLN A 20 18.62 5.40 1.36
CA GLN A 20 19.72 5.67 2.31
C GLN A 20 20.72 6.66 1.71
N VAL A 21 20.21 7.81 1.28
CA VAL A 21 21.02 8.93 0.78
C VAL A 21 20.48 10.21 1.42
N LEU A 22 21.33 10.89 2.20
CA LEU A 22 21.06 12.26 2.64
C LEU A 22 21.30 13.22 1.47
N VAL A 23 20.78 14.43 1.55
CA VAL A 23 20.87 15.46 0.49
C VAL A 23 21.97 16.45 0.82
N GLU A 24 22.83 16.85 -0.11
CA GLU A 24 23.58 18.09 0.08
C GLU A 24 23.75 19.00 -1.13
N GLU A 25 23.56 18.57 -2.38
CA GLU A 25 24.00 19.42 -3.49
C GLU A 25 22.86 19.93 -4.38
N MET A 26 22.88 21.25 -4.62
CA MET A 26 22.67 21.84 -5.94
C MET A 26 23.87 21.41 -6.79
N GLU A 27 23.65 20.84 -7.98
CA GLU A 27 24.74 20.38 -8.83
C GLU A 27 25.69 21.56 -9.16
N ASP A 28 26.95 21.48 -8.71
CA ASP A 28 28.04 22.17 -9.38
C ASP A 28 28.36 21.32 -10.62
N ASP A 29 28.32 21.96 -11.79
CA ASP A 29 28.45 21.37 -13.13
C ASP A 29 29.84 20.73 -13.43
N ASN A 30 30.64 20.47 -12.39
CA ASN A 30 32.04 20.10 -12.44
C ASN A 30 32.37 18.92 -11.53
N GLY A 31 31.72 17.76 -11.72
CA GLY A 31 32.26 16.39 -11.48
C GLY A 31 33.12 16.09 -10.24
N GLY A 32 33.09 16.90 -9.19
CA GLY A 32 33.93 16.81 -8.00
C GLY A 32 33.25 16.01 -6.91
N SER A 33 34.04 15.35 -6.05
CA SER A 33 33.49 14.63 -4.90
C SER A 33 32.81 15.60 -3.92
N THR A 34 31.49 15.50 -3.77
CA THR A 34 30.69 16.19 -2.74
C THR A 34 31.32 16.00 -1.35
N GLN A 35 31.99 17.02 -0.83
CA GLN A 35 32.49 17.04 0.54
C GLN A 35 31.37 17.51 1.48
N TRP A 36 31.03 16.67 2.46
CA TRP A 36 29.95 16.94 3.41
C TRP A 36 30.44 17.73 4.60
N SER A 37 29.72 18.80 4.97
CA SER A 37 30.10 19.63 6.12
C SER A 37 28.90 20.00 6.99
N TRP A 38 29.04 19.69 8.28
CA TRP A 38 28.00 19.77 9.29
C TRP A 38 28.43 20.72 10.40
N SER A 39 27.46 21.35 11.06
CA SER A 39 27.70 22.28 12.17
C SER A 39 26.62 22.11 13.25
N ASP A 40 27.02 22.34 14.49
CA ASP A 40 26.16 22.50 15.66
C ASP A 40 25.62 23.94 15.82
N LEU A 41 26.01 24.88 14.97
CA LEU A 41 25.49 26.25 14.93
C LEU A 41 24.16 26.29 14.17
N LEU A 42 23.10 25.89 14.87
CA LEU A 42 21.76 25.72 14.28
C LEU A 42 21.12 27.06 13.90
N GLN A 43 20.66 27.13 12.66
CA GLN A 43 19.84 28.21 12.10
C GLN A 43 18.39 27.74 11.92
N PRO A 44 17.40 28.66 11.90
CA PRO A 44 16.02 28.32 11.53
C PRO A 44 15.94 27.67 10.15
N VAL A 45 15.09 26.66 10.02
CA VAL A 45 14.85 25.95 8.76
C VAL A 45 13.73 26.64 8.00
N CYS A 46 14.04 27.31 6.90
CA CYS A 46 13.02 27.95 6.05
C CYS A 46 12.52 26.96 5.00
N PHE A 47 11.20 26.78 4.87
CA PHE A 47 10.58 25.97 3.82
C PHE A 47 9.21 26.55 3.46
N ASN A 48 8.65 26.17 2.32
CA ASN A 48 7.35 26.63 1.88
C ASN A 48 6.25 25.70 2.38
N ASP A 49 5.15 26.27 2.87
CA ASP A 49 4.00 25.48 3.26
C ASP A 49 3.33 24.81 2.06
N PHE A 50 2.73 23.65 2.34
CA PHE A 50 1.84 22.99 1.40
C PHE A 50 0.57 23.83 1.20
N ASN A 51 0.21 24.08 -0.06
CA ASN A 51 -0.86 25.00 -0.41
C ASN A 51 -1.81 24.45 -1.50
N GLN A 52 -1.75 23.14 -1.78
CA GLN A 52 -2.65 22.51 -2.75
C GLN A 52 -3.96 22.12 -2.07
N GLU A 53 -5.01 21.94 -2.88
CA GLU A 53 -6.28 21.39 -2.38
C GLU A 53 -6.10 19.95 -1.88
N VAL A 54 -6.79 19.62 -0.79
CA VAL A 54 -6.79 18.28 -0.19
C VAL A 54 -8.14 17.61 -0.37
N GLY A 55 -8.12 16.28 -0.43
CA GLY A 55 -9.32 15.47 -0.56
C GLY A 55 -9.63 15.08 -2.01
N PRO A 56 -10.86 14.62 -2.27
CA PRO A 56 -11.27 14.13 -3.59
C PRO A 56 -11.24 15.26 -4.63
N ALA A 57 -10.52 15.04 -5.73
CA ALA A 57 -10.50 15.98 -6.86
C ALA A 57 -11.79 15.98 -7.71
N VAL A 58 -12.75 15.12 -7.37
CA VAL A 58 -14.03 14.97 -8.07
C VAL A 58 -15.16 15.08 -7.07
N THR A 59 -16.30 15.61 -7.50
CA THR A 59 -17.53 15.58 -6.69
C THR A 59 -17.90 14.14 -6.41
N LEU A 60 -17.93 13.78 -5.13
CA LEU A 60 -18.26 12.43 -4.74
C LEU A 60 -19.77 12.17 -4.83
N PRO A 61 -20.18 11.04 -5.42
CA PRO A 61 -21.56 10.60 -5.34
C PRO A 61 -21.91 10.16 -3.92
N SER A 62 -23.20 10.22 -3.57
CA SER A 62 -23.71 9.78 -2.26
C SER A 62 -23.82 8.25 -2.13
N SER A 63 -23.71 7.51 -3.23
CA SER A 63 -23.81 6.05 -3.23
C SER A 63 -22.43 5.39 -3.14
N PRO A 64 -22.20 4.47 -2.18
CA PRO A 64 -20.96 3.71 -2.07
C PRO A 64 -20.59 2.95 -3.36
N LEU A 65 -21.60 2.43 -4.08
CA LEU A 65 -21.38 1.78 -5.36
C LEU A 65 -20.84 2.77 -6.39
N GLN A 66 -21.40 3.98 -6.47
CA GLN A 66 -20.92 4.99 -7.41
C GLN A 66 -19.53 5.51 -7.03
N VAL A 67 -19.20 5.62 -5.74
CA VAL A 67 -17.83 5.94 -5.30
C VAL A 67 -16.87 4.83 -5.71
N PHE A 68 -17.22 3.56 -5.48
CA PHE A 68 -16.43 2.41 -5.93
C PHE A 68 -16.22 2.40 -7.46
N ARG A 69 -17.23 2.83 -8.23
CA ARG A 69 -17.16 2.95 -9.69
C ARG A 69 -16.23 4.06 -10.20
N LEU A 70 -15.77 4.97 -9.34
CA LEU A 70 -14.68 5.89 -9.68
C LEU A 70 -13.36 5.14 -9.90
N PHE A 71 -13.16 4.01 -9.22
CA PHE A 71 -11.99 3.15 -9.37
C PHE A 71 -12.22 2.02 -10.37
N PHE A 72 -13.36 1.33 -10.27
CA PHE A 72 -13.80 0.32 -11.24
C PHE A 72 -14.69 0.96 -12.30
N THR A 73 -14.05 1.70 -13.21
CA THR A 73 -14.73 2.36 -14.32
C THR A 73 -15.35 1.34 -15.27
N SER A 74 -16.31 1.78 -16.10
CA SER A 74 -16.90 0.92 -17.13
C SER A 74 -15.83 0.35 -18.07
N THR A 75 -14.77 1.11 -18.39
CA THR A 75 -13.66 0.62 -19.20
C THR A 75 -12.95 -0.57 -18.56
N ILE A 76 -12.62 -0.48 -17.27
CA ILE A 76 -11.97 -1.59 -16.55
C ILE A 76 -12.90 -2.79 -16.45
N LEU A 77 -14.18 -2.58 -16.14
CA LEU A 77 -15.13 -3.68 -16.03
C LEU A 77 -15.37 -4.38 -17.37
N GLN A 78 -15.47 -3.63 -18.47
CA GLN A 78 -15.60 -4.21 -19.80
C GLN A 78 -14.35 -4.98 -20.21
N LEU A 79 -13.15 -4.50 -19.84
CA LEU A 79 -11.93 -5.28 -20.02
C LEU A 79 -12.03 -6.62 -19.27
N ILE A 80 -12.41 -6.61 -17.99
CA ILE A 80 -12.56 -7.84 -17.19
C ILE A 80 -13.57 -8.80 -17.83
N VAL A 81 -14.72 -8.27 -18.29
CA VAL A 81 -15.76 -9.06 -18.96
C VAL A 81 -15.22 -9.71 -20.24
N ASN A 82 -14.62 -8.91 -21.12
CA ASN A 82 -14.10 -9.38 -22.41
C ASN A 82 -13.03 -10.46 -22.20
N GLU A 83 -12.03 -10.19 -21.37
CA GLU A 83 -10.94 -11.13 -21.14
C GLU A 83 -11.39 -12.40 -20.42
N THR A 84 -12.37 -12.30 -19.52
CA THR A 84 -12.96 -13.47 -18.86
C THR A 84 -13.67 -14.38 -19.86
N ASN A 85 -14.46 -13.80 -20.78
CA ASN A 85 -15.17 -14.56 -21.82
C ASN A 85 -14.19 -15.16 -22.84
N CYS A 86 -13.21 -14.39 -23.32
CA CYS A 86 -12.15 -14.87 -24.21
C CYS A 86 -11.38 -16.04 -23.58
N TYR A 87 -11.02 -15.91 -22.29
CA TYR A 87 -10.31 -16.96 -21.58
C TYR A 87 -11.17 -18.22 -21.36
N ALA A 88 -12.47 -18.06 -21.07
CA ALA A 88 -13.40 -19.17 -20.96
C ALA A 88 -13.54 -19.92 -22.30
N LEU A 89 -13.73 -19.19 -23.41
CA LEU A 89 -13.78 -19.77 -24.75
C LEU A 89 -12.51 -20.54 -25.09
N LEU A 90 -11.33 -19.95 -24.83
CA LEU A 90 -10.03 -20.59 -25.06
C LEU A 90 -9.89 -21.90 -24.27
N CYS A 91 -10.34 -21.93 -23.01
CA CYS A 91 -10.18 -23.10 -22.14
C CYS A 91 -11.22 -24.20 -22.39
N LEU A 92 -12.44 -23.82 -22.78
CA LEU A 92 -13.57 -24.75 -22.94
C LEU A 92 -13.70 -25.26 -24.38
N GLY A 93 -13.23 -24.49 -25.36
CA GLY A 93 -13.57 -24.66 -26.77
C GLY A 93 -14.98 -24.16 -27.10
N GLN A 94 -15.25 -23.98 -28.39
CA GLN A 94 -16.49 -23.36 -28.91
C GLN A 94 -17.76 -24.05 -28.40
N GLU A 95 -17.83 -25.38 -28.52
CA GLU A 95 -19.04 -26.16 -28.20
C GLU A 95 -19.45 -26.04 -26.73
N LYS A 96 -18.50 -26.22 -25.81
CA LYS A 96 -18.79 -26.13 -24.37
C LYS A 96 -19.03 -24.69 -23.92
N TYR A 97 -18.38 -23.71 -24.56
CA TYR A 97 -18.61 -22.31 -24.26
C TYR A 97 -20.01 -21.86 -24.68
N GLN A 98 -20.51 -22.30 -25.85
CA GLN A 98 -21.87 -21.99 -26.31
C GLN A 98 -22.98 -22.55 -25.40
N MET A 99 -22.69 -23.62 -24.64
CA MET A 99 -23.60 -24.14 -23.62
C MET A 99 -23.61 -23.30 -22.33
N CYS A 100 -22.68 -22.36 -22.19
CA CYS A 100 -22.61 -21.44 -21.07
C CYS A 100 -23.10 -20.05 -21.51
N ASP A 101 -23.90 -19.40 -20.66
CA ASP A 101 -24.23 -17.98 -20.88
C ASP A 101 -22.96 -17.13 -20.74
N PRO A 102 -22.61 -16.24 -21.68
CA PRO A 102 -21.48 -15.32 -21.52
C PRO A 102 -21.60 -14.49 -20.25
N VAL A 103 -20.45 -14.13 -19.66
CA VAL A 103 -20.39 -13.23 -18.50
C VAL A 103 -20.62 -11.80 -18.96
N ASN A 104 -21.41 -11.02 -18.23
CA ASN A 104 -21.60 -9.59 -18.48
C ASN A 104 -21.13 -8.74 -17.27
N GLU A 105 -21.30 -7.43 -17.35
CA GLU A 105 -20.87 -6.51 -16.30
C GLU A 105 -21.61 -6.76 -14.97
N GLU A 106 -22.92 -7.02 -15.00
CA GLU A 106 -23.71 -7.30 -13.79
C GLU A 106 -23.24 -8.58 -13.09
N ASP A 107 -22.89 -9.62 -13.86
CA ASP A 107 -22.30 -10.85 -13.35
C ASP A 107 -20.98 -10.58 -12.59
N ILE A 108 -20.10 -9.74 -13.16
CA ILE A 108 -18.81 -9.41 -12.54
C ILE A 108 -19.01 -8.60 -11.25
N LEU A 109 -19.92 -7.63 -11.24
CA LEU A 109 -20.24 -6.86 -10.02
C LEU A 109 -20.84 -7.75 -8.94
N ALA A 110 -21.78 -8.63 -9.30
CA ALA A 110 -22.38 -9.55 -8.35
C ALA A 110 -21.36 -10.56 -7.82
N TYR A 111 -20.44 -11.02 -8.67
CA TYR A 111 -19.30 -11.81 -8.25
C TYR A 111 -18.42 -11.04 -7.25
N PHE A 112 -18.10 -9.77 -7.51
CA PHE A 112 -17.38 -8.91 -6.56
C PHE A 112 -18.14 -8.73 -5.23
N GLY A 113 -19.45 -8.48 -5.28
CA GLY A 113 -20.29 -8.39 -4.08
C GLY A 113 -20.23 -9.67 -3.24
N ASN A 114 -20.32 -10.84 -3.89
CA ASN A 114 -20.14 -12.13 -3.23
C ASN A 114 -18.72 -12.27 -2.64
N MET A 115 -17.67 -11.87 -3.37
CA MET A 115 -16.29 -11.90 -2.85
C MET A 115 -16.10 -11.01 -1.62
N ILE A 116 -16.74 -9.82 -1.57
CA ILE A 116 -16.74 -8.93 -0.40
C ILE A 116 -17.45 -9.60 0.79
N LEU A 117 -18.63 -10.20 0.58
CA LEU A 117 -19.34 -10.94 1.64
C LEU A 117 -18.53 -12.11 2.18
N MET A 118 -17.83 -12.85 1.32
CA MET A 118 -16.89 -13.91 1.73
C MET A 118 -15.64 -13.35 2.41
N GLY A 119 -15.36 -12.06 2.26
CA GLY A 119 -14.39 -11.29 3.06
C GLY A 119 -14.86 -11.08 4.50
N LEU A 120 -16.15 -10.79 4.67
CA LEU A 120 -16.81 -10.52 5.95
C LEU A 120 -17.15 -11.80 6.74
N ILE A 121 -17.68 -12.81 6.04
CA ILE A 121 -18.21 -14.05 6.62
C ILE A 121 -17.36 -15.19 6.10
N LYS A 122 -16.41 -15.70 6.88
CA LYS A 122 -15.50 -16.77 6.45
C LYS A 122 -16.09 -18.15 6.76
N LEU A 123 -16.50 -18.89 5.73
CA LEU A 123 -16.86 -20.32 5.87
C LEU A 123 -15.69 -21.25 5.54
N PRO A 124 -15.66 -22.50 6.08
CA PRO A 124 -14.56 -23.44 5.86
C PRO A 124 -14.25 -23.77 4.39
N ALA A 125 -15.26 -23.75 3.52
CA ALA A 125 -15.12 -23.98 2.08
C ALA A 125 -16.02 -23.04 1.30
N ILE A 126 -15.60 -22.61 0.11
CA ILE A 126 -16.39 -21.72 -0.76
C ILE A 126 -17.74 -22.35 -1.12
N ALA A 127 -17.81 -23.65 -1.36
CA ALA A 127 -19.09 -24.30 -1.67
C ALA A 127 -20.11 -24.22 -0.51
N ASN A 128 -19.67 -23.95 0.73
CA ASN A 128 -20.56 -23.90 1.89
C ASN A 128 -21.53 -22.70 1.85
N TYR A 129 -21.22 -21.61 1.14
CA TYR A 129 -22.13 -20.46 1.04
C TYR A 129 -23.45 -20.79 0.32
N TRP A 130 -23.50 -21.91 -0.42
CA TRP A 130 -24.70 -22.40 -1.10
C TRP A 130 -25.34 -23.62 -0.43
N ARG A 131 -24.89 -24.00 0.78
CA ARG A 131 -25.55 -25.06 1.53
C ARG A 131 -26.90 -24.57 2.06
N THR A 132 -27.87 -25.48 2.10
CA THR A 132 -29.20 -25.27 2.67
C THR A 132 -29.22 -25.51 4.19
N ASP A 133 -28.16 -26.11 4.73
CA ASP A 133 -27.96 -26.29 6.17
C ASP A 133 -27.98 -24.91 6.87
N PRO A 134 -28.89 -24.68 7.83
CA PRO A 134 -29.02 -23.39 8.51
C PRO A 134 -27.73 -22.86 9.15
N LEU A 135 -26.78 -23.74 9.50
CA LEU A 135 -25.48 -23.33 10.06
C LEU A 135 -24.58 -22.64 9.03
N PHE A 136 -24.78 -22.90 7.74
CA PHE A 136 -23.94 -22.39 6.65
C PHE A 136 -24.72 -21.56 5.63
N HIS A 137 -26.06 -21.52 5.75
CA HIS A 137 -26.92 -20.90 4.77
C HIS A 137 -26.70 -19.38 4.72
N CYS A 138 -26.20 -18.90 3.58
CA CYS A 138 -26.01 -17.49 3.31
C CYS A 138 -26.97 -17.06 2.19
N SER A 139 -28.19 -16.66 2.57
CA SER A 139 -29.28 -16.32 1.63
C SER A 139 -28.83 -15.30 0.59
N ILE A 140 -28.23 -14.20 1.03
CA ILE A 140 -27.74 -13.12 0.15
C ILE A 140 -26.76 -13.60 -0.95
N ILE A 141 -25.92 -14.60 -0.68
CA ILE A 141 -25.01 -15.18 -1.69
C ILE A 141 -25.76 -16.21 -2.55
N SER A 142 -26.49 -17.13 -1.90
CA SER A 142 -27.11 -18.27 -2.58
C SER A 142 -28.31 -17.90 -3.47
N GLU A 143 -29.00 -16.81 -3.16
CA GLU A 143 -30.12 -16.27 -3.91
C GLU A 143 -29.68 -15.34 -5.06
N SER A 144 -28.58 -14.61 -4.87
CA SER A 144 -28.07 -13.68 -5.89
C SER A 144 -27.41 -14.41 -7.05
N MET A 145 -26.56 -15.41 -6.80
CA MET A 145 -25.83 -16.14 -7.84
C MET A 145 -25.86 -17.63 -7.56
N THR A 146 -26.08 -18.46 -8.58
CA THR A 146 -25.95 -19.92 -8.42
C THR A 146 -24.50 -20.32 -8.16
N ARG A 147 -24.32 -21.41 -7.40
CA ARG A 147 -22.99 -21.97 -7.12
C ARG A 147 -22.17 -22.19 -8.39
N ASP A 148 -22.80 -22.75 -9.42
CA ASP A 148 -22.12 -23.11 -10.66
C ASP A 148 -21.76 -21.87 -11.49
N ARG A 149 -22.61 -20.82 -11.49
CA ARG A 149 -22.27 -19.52 -12.10
C ARG A 149 -21.10 -18.86 -11.38
N PHE A 150 -21.11 -18.88 -10.05
CA PHE A 150 -19.99 -18.36 -9.27
C PHE A 150 -18.68 -19.10 -9.60
N PHE A 151 -18.68 -20.43 -9.60
CA PHE A 151 -17.46 -21.19 -9.91
C PHE A 151 -17.02 -21.04 -11.37
N HIS A 152 -17.95 -20.82 -12.30
CA HIS A 152 -17.62 -20.48 -13.68
C HIS A 152 -16.81 -19.17 -13.74
N ILE A 153 -17.35 -18.08 -13.18
CA ILE A 153 -16.67 -16.78 -13.12
C ILE A 153 -15.36 -16.89 -12.35
N HIS A 154 -15.38 -17.52 -11.17
CA HIS A 154 -14.19 -17.69 -10.32
C HIS A 154 -13.04 -18.41 -11.04
N ARG A 155 -13.36 -19.44 -11.82
CA ARG A 155 -12.38 -20.21 -12.61
C ARG A 155 -11.79 -19.37 -13.74
N PHE A 156 -12.66 -18.69 -14.50
CA PHE A 156 -12.28 -18.03 -15.75
C PHE A 156 -11.99 -16.54 -15.64
N ILE A 157 -12.17 -15.90 -14.48
CA ILE A 157 -11.87 -14.47 -14.33
C ILE A 157 -10.43 -14.16 -14.79
N HIS A 158 -10.33 -13.20 -15.72
CA HIS A 158 -9.12 -12.87 -16.45
C HIS A 158 -9.03 -11.37 -16.74
N PHE A 159 -7.82 -10.89 -17.04
CA PHE A 159 -7.49 -9.45 -17.06
C PHE A 159 -6.55 -9.04 -18.20
N VAL A 160 -6.20 -9.96 -19.09
CA VAL A 160 -5.23 -9.74 -20.18
C VAL A 160 -5.59 -10.61 -21.37
N ASP A 161 -5.34 -10.11 -22.57
CA ASP A 161 -5.45 -10.91 -23.79
C ASP A 161 -4.32 -11.93 -23.85
N ASN A 162 -4.66 -13.22 -23.82
CA ASN A 162 -3.70 -14.31 -23.93
C ASN A 162 -2.95 -14.35 -25.27
N ILE A 163 -3.53 -13.81 -26.35
CA ILE A 163 -2.88 -13.76 -27.66
C ILE A 163 -1.70 -12.77 -27.63
N SER A 164 -1.79 -11.75 -26.78
CA SER A 164 -0.74 -10.75 -26.59
C SER A 164 0.41 -11.21 -25.68
N LEU A 165 0.29 -12.37 -25.02
CA LEU A 165 1.29 -12.83 -24.05
C LEU A 165 2.55 -13.34 -24.74
N PRO A 166 3.75 -13.05 -24.18
CA PRO A 166 4.98 -13.65 -24.66
C PRO A 166 4.95 -15.18 -24.46
N PRO A 167 5.71 -15.94 -25.26
CA PRO A 167 5.78 -17.39 -25.12
C PRO A 167 6.18 -17.78 -23.68
N PRO A 168 5.64 -18.89 -23.13
CA PRO A 168 5.96 -19.33 -21.80
C PRO A 168 7.48 -19.49 -21.61
N THR A 169 8.03 -18.89 -20.57
CA THR A 169 9.42 -19.15 -20.19
C THR A 169 9.49 -20.48 -19.41
N ASP A 170 10.57 -21.24 -19.58
CA ASP A 170 10.79 -22.56 -18.95
C ASP A 170 10.79 -22.54 -17.41
N SER A 171 10.76 -21.36 -16.79
CA SER A 171 10.73 -21.24 -15.34
C SER A 171 9.31 -21.55 -14.79
N ARG A 172 9.13 -22.80 -14.33
CA ARG A 172 7.94 -23.23 -13.55
C ARG A 172 7.77 -22.48 -12.21
N ARG A 173 8.64 -21.52 -11.88
CA ARG A 173 8.63 -20.73 -10.64
C ARG A 173 8.72 -19.24 -11.00
N SER A 174 7.66 -18.50 -10.72
CA SER A 174 7.69 -17.05 -10.79
C SER A 174 8.73 -16.49 -9.81
N SER A 175 9.65 -15.66 -10.32
CA SER A 175 10.66 -14.92 -9.54
C SER A 175 10.06 -13.78 -8.69
N LEU A 176 8.75 -13.52 -8.82
CA LEU A 176 8.06 -12.42 -8.13
C LEU A 176 7.98 -12.60 -6.61
N LYS A 177 8.05 -13.83 -6.11
CA LYS A 177 8.00 -14.10 -4.66
C LYS A 177 9.33 -13.77 -4.00
N GLN A 178 9.29 -12.83 -3.07
CA GLN A 178 10.43 -12.41 -2.25
C GLN A 178 10.34 -13.00 -0.84
N TYR A 179 11.51 -13.24 -0.23
CA TYR A 179 11.61 -13.58 1.19
C TYR A 179 11.89 -12.32 2.02
N MET A 180 10.99 -11.99 2.95
CA MET A 180 11.04 -10.81 3.82
C MET A 180 11.00 -11.26 5.29
N PRO A 181 12.15 -11.50 5.94
CA PRO A 181 12.22 -12.18 7.24
C PRO A 181 11.58 -11.41 8.39
N MET A 182 11.53 -10.07 8.29
CA MET A 182 11.03 -9.17 9.33
C MET A 182 9.51 -8.96 9.29
N LYS A 183 8.81 -9.57 8.34
CA LYS A 183 7.35 -9.40 8.17
C LYS A 183 6.62 -10.65 8.70
N PRO A 184 5.38 -10.50 9.22
CA PRO A 184 4.63 -11.62 9.82
C PRO A 184 4.47 -12.80 8.87
N VAL A 185 4.18 -12.51 7.59
CA VAL A 185 4.33 -13.46 6.50
C VAL A 185 5.68 -13.21 5.85
N LYS A 186 6.47 -14.27 5.66
CA LYS A 186 7.85 -14.12 5.21
C LYS A 186 8.05 -14.31 3.72
N ARG A 187 7.05 -14.81 2.97
CA ARG A 187 7.16 -15.05 1.53
C ARG A 187 5.95 -14.47 0.81
N GLY A 188 6.18 -13.48 -0.05
CA GLY A 188 5.12 -12.68 -0.68
C GLY A 188 5.56 -11.97 -1.95
N ILE A 189 4.62 -11.36 -2.65
CA ILE A 189 4.93 -10.35 -3.67
C ILE A 189 5.20 -9.05 -2.91
N LYS A 190 6.32 -8.39 -3.24
CA LYS A 190 6.70 -7.11 -2.63
C LYS A 190 6.08 -5.98 -3.43
N VAL A 191 5.43 -5.06 -2.73
CA VAL A 191 4.81 -3.86 -3.31
C VAL A 191 5.31 -2.64 -2.55
N TRP A 192 5.66 -1.60 -3.28
CA TRP A 192 5.93 -0.28 -2.71
C TRP A 192 4.72 0.61 -2.90
N ALA A 193 4.41 1.44 -1.91
CA ALA A 193 3.25 2.31 -1.96
C ALA A 193 3.54 3.67 -1.33
N ARG A 194 2.84 4.70 -1.81
CA ARG A 194 2.76 6.02 -1.19
C ARG A 194 1.35 6.22 -0.67
N ALA A 195 1.24 6.46 0.63
CA ALA A 195 -0.02 6.74 1.31
C ALA A 195 -0.06 8.15 1.88
N ASP A 196 -1.26 8.72 1.96
CA ASP A 196 -1.53 9.89 2.80
C ASP A 196 -1.29 9.52 4.28
N SER A 197 -0.49 10.33 4.97
CA SER A 197 -0.05 10.08 6.35
C SER A 197 -1.17 10.18 7.38
N THR A 198 -2.26 10.89 7.07
CA THR A 198 -3.36 11.21 8.01
C THR A 198 -4.50 10.20 7.95
N ASN A 199 -4.77 9.63 6.78
CA ASN A 199 -5.92 8.74 6.56
C ASN A 199 -5.54 7.38 5.94
N GLY A 200 -4.34 7.23 5.39
CA GLY A 200 -3.87 5.99 4.77
C GLY A 200 -4.36 5.77 3.34
N TYR A 201 -4.83 6.80 2.63
CA TYR A 201 -5.23 6.69 1.22
C TYR A 201 -4.01 6.37 0.35
N ILE A 202 -4.04 5.24 -0.36
CA ILE A 202 -2.94 4.84 -1.25
C ILE A 202 -3.09 5.57 -2.58
N SER A 203 -2.13 6.44 -2.90
CA SER A 203 -2.17 7.29 -4.11
C SER A 203 -1.30 6.77 -5.24
N ARG A 204 -0.21 6.05 -4.93
CA ARG A 204 0.71 5.43 -5.89
C ARG A 204 1.21 4.11 -5.34
N PHE A 205 1.50 3.16 -6.23
CA PHE A 205 2.17 1.92 -5.88
C PHE A 205 3.01 1.39 -7.04
N GLN A 206 3.94 0.50 -6.75
CA GLN A 206 4.80 -0.20 -7.71
C GLN A 206 5.01 -1.64 -7.26
N VAL A 207 4.79 -2.61 -8.14
CA VAL A 207 5.03 -4.03 -7.86
C VAL A 207 6.49 -4.35 -8.13
N TYR A 208 7.17 -4.98 -7.18
CA TYR A 208 8.54 -5.44 -7.41
C TYR A 208 8.56 -6.68 -8.30
N THR A 209 9.23 -6.57 -9.45
CA THR A 209 9.30 -7.63 -10.47
C THR A 209 10.60 -8.44 -10.45
N GLY A 210 11.54 -8.11 -9.57
CA GLY A 210 12.86 -8.72 -9.48
C GLY A 210 13.98 -7.73 -9.76
N LYS A 211 15.22 -8.21 -9.83
CA LYS A 211 16.37 -7.37 -10.21
C LYS A 211 16.42 -7.25 -11.72
N GLU A 212 16.55 -6.03 -12.24
CA GLU A 212 17.01 -5.84 -13.61
C GLU A 212 18.48 -6.30 -13.73
N THR A 213 18.94 -6.56 -14.96
CA THR A 213 20.20 -7.25 -15.29
C THR A 213 21.48 -6.57 -14.79
N SER A 214 21.41 -5.38 -14.22
CA SER A 214 22.52 -4.66 -13.58
C SER A 214 22.29 -4.57 -12.07
N SER A 215 23.37 -4.64 -11.28
CA SER A 215 23.30 -4.38 -9.84
C SER A 215 22.87 -2.92 -9.60
N GLU A 216 21.57 -2.69 -9.45
CA GLU A 216 21.01 -1.38 -9.14
C GLU A 216 21.46 -0.93 -7.75
N THR A 217 22.48 -0.07 -7.71
CA THR A 217 22.76 0.74 -6.53
C THR A 217 21.66 1.78 -6.40
N GLY A 218 21.00 1.84 -5.24
CA GLY A 218 20.01 2.88 -4.96
C GLY A 218 18.55 2.57 -5.35
N LEU A 219 18.14 1.30 -5.46
CA LEU A 219 16.75 0.89 -5.70
C LEU A 219 15.72 1.67 -4.86
N GLY A 220 15.95 1.83 -3.56
CA GLY A 220 15.04 2.61 -2.70
C GLY A 220 14.88 4.06 -3.16
N SER A 221 15.98 4.70 -3.56
CA SER A 221 15.98 6.09 -4.06
C SER A 221 15.17 6.20 -5.36
N HIS A 222 15.36 5.26 -6.27
CA HIS A 222 14.61 5.20 -7.53
C HIS A 222 13.11 5.05 -7.28
N VAL A 223 12.71 4.05 -6.48
CA VAL A 223 11.31 3.80 -6.14
C VAL A 223 10.66 5.02 -5.48
N VAL A 224 11.35 5.69 -4.54
CA VAL A 224 10.80 6.90 -3.91
C VAL A 224 10.62 8.00 -4.95
N LYS A 225 11.62 8.27 -5.80
CA LYS A 225 11.53 9.30 -6.86
C LYS A 225 10.37 9.03 -7.82
N ASP A 226 10.18 7.78 -8.23
CA ASP A 226 9.08 7.37 -9.10
C ASP A 226 7.71 7.57 -8.43
N LEU A 227 7.57 7.08 -7.19
CA LEU A 227 6.34 7.22 -6.40
C LEU A 227 6.02 8.67 -6.03
N THR A 228 6.98 9.61 -6.14
CA THR A 228 6.78 11.05 -5.87
C THR A 228 6.72 11.93 -7.11
N SER A 229 6.85 11.36 -8.30
CA SER A 229 6.95 12.11 -9.58
C SER A 229 5.81 13.11 -9.83
N ASP A 230 4.59 12.81 -9.37
CA ASP A 230 3.38 13.62 -9.56
C ASP A 230 3.15 14.70 -8.50
N ILE A 231 3.97 14.74 -7.46
CA ILE A 231 3.91 15.74 -6.38
C ILE A 231 5.13 16.68 -6.36
N HIS A 232 5.94 16.65 -7.41
CA HIS A 232 7.04 17.59 -7.60
C HIS A 232 6.55 19.04 -7.58
N HIS A 233 7.31 19.91 -6.92
CA HIS A 233 7.09 21.37 -6.82
C HIS A 233 5.74 21.77 -6.21
N LYS A 234 5.15 20.87 -5.41
CA LYS A 234 3.89 21.10 -4.68
C LYS A 234 4.10 21.20 -3.17
N ASN A 235 5.33 21.38 -2.71
CA ASN A 235 5.69 21.55 -1.29
C ASN A 235 5.19 20.42 -0.37
N HIS A 236 5.09 19.20 -0.89
CA HIS A 236 4.67 18.05 -0.08
C HIS A 236 5.77 17.66 0.92
N GLN A 237 5.36 17.11 2.05
CA GLN A 237 6.24 16.49 3.03
C GLN A 237 6.13 14.97 2.92
N VAL A 238 7.25 14.29 2.69
CA VAL A 238 7.34 12.83 2.56
C VAL A 238 8.11 12.26 3.75
N PHE A 239 7.49 11.31 4.44
CA PHE A 239 8.07 10.66 5.64
C PHE A 239 8.95 9.46 5.28
N SER A 240 9.91 9.70 4.39
CA SER A 240 10.96 8.78 3.95
C SER A 240 12.24 9.56 3.73
N VAL A 241 13.39 8.90 3.86
CA VAL A 241 14.68 9.54 3.55
C VAL A 241 14.92 9.38 2.06
N SER A 242 15.01 10.49 1.32
CA SER A 242 15.38 10.49 -0.10
C SER A 242 15.80 11.89 -0.55
N ASP A 243 16.56 11.95 -1.63
CA ASP A 243 16.95 13.21 -2.27
C ASP A 243 15.84 13.74 -3.18
N LEU A 244 14.99 14.59 -2.60
CA LEU A 244 13.79 15.15 -3.23
C LEU A 244 13.70 16.68 -3.11
N LEU A 245 14.63 17.34 -2.42
CA LEU A 245 14.52 18.77 -2.12
C LEU A 245 14.55 19.63 -3.40
N GLN A 246 15.44 19.28 -4.35
CA GLN A 246 15.47 19.92 -5.67
C GLN A 246 14.16 19.74 -6.47
N LYS A 247 13.37 18.72 -6.13
CA LYS A 247 12.05 18.47 -6.73
C LYS A 247 10.93 19.17 -5.95
N GLY A 248 11.25 20.11 -5.05
CA GLY A 248 10.26 20.85 -4.26
C GLY A 248 9.45 19.96 -3.31
N ILE A 249 10.07 18.89 -2.80
CA ILE A 249 9.48 17.97 -1.83
C ILE A 249 10.39 17.94 -0.61
N TYR A 250 9.79 18.11 0.56
CA TYR A 250 10.47 18.01 1.84
C TYR A 250 10.42 16.58 2.36
N ALA A 251 11.48 16.15 3.04
CA ALA A 251 11.65 14.77 3.47
C ALA A 251 11.97 14.70 4.96
N CYS A 252 11.45 13.69 5.66
CA CYS A 252 11.84 13.38 7.03
C CYS A 252 11.84 11.86 7.25
N GLY A 253 12.91 11.31 7.83
CA GLY A 253 12.94 9.89 8.12
C GLY A 253 14.18 9.43 8.87
N THR A 254 14.12 8.17 9.34
CA THR A 254 15.24 7.55 10.05
C THR A 254 16.37 7.18 9.09
N ILE A 255 17.60 7.49 9.47
CA ILE A 255 18.80 7.18 8.70
C ILE A 255 19.69 6.16 9.41
N ARG A 256 20.44 5.40 8.62
CA ARG A 256 21.48 4.50 9.13
C ARG A 256 22.84 5.20 9.14
N SER A 257 23.74 4.77 10.02
CA SER A 257 25.10 5.33 10.13
C SER A 257 25.96 5.15 8.88
N ASN A 258 25.63 4.19 8.02
CA ASN A 258 26.30 3.93 6.75
C ASN A 258 25.64 4.63 5.56
N CYS A 259 24.64 5.49 5.80
CA CYS A 259 24.02 6.33 4.79
C CYS A 259 25.08 7.25 4.15
N ARG A 260 25.03 7.43 2.83
CA ARG A 260 25.88 8.43 2.18
C ARG A 260 25.51 9.81 2.72
N GLY A 261 26.53 10.57 3.12
CA GLY A 261 26.38 11.91 3.71
C GLY A 261 26.08 11.92 5.21
N PHE A 262 26.12 10.77 5.90
CA PHE A 262 25.91 10.72 7.34
C PHE A 262 26.93 11.61 8.09
N PRO A 263 26.51 12.46 9.06
CA PRO A 263 27.43 13.31 9.81
C PRO A 263 28.41 12.45 10.65
N PRO A 264 29.73 12.51 10.40
CA PRO A 264 30.71 11.67 11.09
C PRO A 264 30.72 11.89 12.61
N GLU A 265 30.47 13.12 13.04
CA GLU A 265 30.40 13.55 14.44
C GLU A 265 29.25 12.90 15.23
N LEU A 266 28.17 12.48 14.56
CA LEU A 266 27.08 11.74 15.20
C LEU A 266 27.37 10.24 15.35
N ALA A 267 28.31 9.68 14.58
CA ALA A 267 28.55 8.23 14.55
C ALA A 267 29.00 7.63 15.90
N PRO A 268 29.87 8.29 16.70
CA PRO A 268 30.24 7.80 18.03
C PRO A 268 29.05 7.68 19.00
N LEU A 269 28.05 8.55 18.86
CA LEU A 269 26.87 8.61 19.73
C LEU A 269 25.97 7.37 19.57
N LEU A 270 25.98 6.73 18.40
CA LEU A 270 25.21 5.52 18.15
C LEU A 270 25.74 4.29 18.91
N ARG A 271 27.03 4.30 19.25
CA ARG A 271 27.66 3.24 20.04
C ARG A 271 27.64 3.55 21.52
N LYS A 272 27.96 4.80 21.89
CA LYS A 272 28.05 5.23 23.29
C LYS A 272 26.69 5.49 23.94
N GLY A 273 25.71 5.93 23.14
CA GLY A 273 24.49 6.54 23.65
C GLY A 273 24.70 7.97 24.14
N LEU A 274 23.59 8.64 24.43
CA LEU A 274 23.55 9.89 25.20
C LEU A 274 23.23 9.58 26.66
N SER A 275 23.43 10.58 27.53
CA SER A 275 23.41 10.40 28.98
C SER A 275 22.04 9.98 29.52
N GLN A 276 20.96 10.61 29.06
CA GLN A 276 19.61 10.38 29.52
C GLN A 276 18.65 10.14 28.36
N ARG A 277 17.57 9.42 28.65
CA ARG A 277 16.47 9.25 27.70
C ARG A 277 15.81 10.61 27.46
N GLY A 278 15.62 10.97 26.21
CA GLY A 278 15.15 12.29 25.80
C GLY A 278 16.27 13.22 25.30
N ASP A 279 17.52 12.95 25.66
CA ASP A 279 18.64 13.75 25.17
C ASP A 279 18.74 13.66 23.64
N SER A 280 19.15 14.77 23.02
CA SER A 280 19.40 14.81 21.58
C SER A 280 20.58 15.71 21.23
N ILE A 281 21.28 15.33 20.16
CA ILE A 281 22.27 16.17 19.49
C ILE A 281 21.82 16.33 18.04
N THR A 282 21.74 17.57 17.58
CA THR A 282 21.35 17.95 16.22
C THR A 282 22.48 18.71 15.56
N VAL A 283 22.72 18.39 14.29
CA VAL A 283 23.65 19.10 13.41
C VAL A 283 22.92 19.48 12.12
N GLN A 284 23.38 20.54 11.49
CA GLN A 284 22.82 21.11 10.27
C GLN A 284 23.89 21.19 9.20
N SER A 285 23.53 20.96 7.93
CA SER A 285 24.49 21.12 6.83
C SER A 285 24.86 22.60 6.67
N GLN A 286 26.15 22.87 6.47
CA GLN A 286 26.64 24.22 6.19
C GLN A 286 26.40 24.63 4.73
N LYS A 287 26.15 23.67 3.84
CA LYS A 287 25.81 23.93 2.43
C LYS A 287 24.31 24.08 2.23
N ASN A 288 23.52 23.31 2.97
CA ASN A 288 22.07 23.32 2.89
C ASN A 288 21.45 23.50 4.29
N HIS A 289 21.10 24.74 4.63
CA HIS A 289 20.49 25.06 5.92
C HIS A 289 19.12 24.41 6.14
N GLN A 290 18.47 23.81 5.13
CA GLN A 290 17.25 23.03 5.37
C GLN A 290 17.55 21.65 5.93
N LEU A 291 18.71 21.07 5.61
CA LEU A 291 19.07 19.73 6.00
C LEU A 291 19.59 19.67 7.43
N THR A 292 18.87 18.91 8.26
CA THR A 292 19.27 18.58 9.62
C THR A 292 19.42 17.09 9.81
N ALA A 293 20.30 16.69 10.72
CA ALA A 293 20.45 15.32 11.19
C ALA A 293 20.54 15.33 12.71
N SER A 294 19.83 14.42 13.38
CA SER A 294 19.78 14.36 14.83
C SER A 294 19.96 12.94 15.33
N VAL A 295 20.73 12.76 16.40
CA VAL A 295 20.68 11.57 17.26
C VAL A 295 19.81 11.88 18.46
N TRP A 296 18.80 11.06 18.72
CA TRP A 296 17.94 11.14 19.88
C TRP A 296 18.02 9.85 20.70
N GLN A 297 18.11 9.98 22.02
CA GLN A 297 18.24 8.85 22.94
C GLN A 297 16.87 8.39 23.42
N ASP A 298 16.35 7.33 22.81
CA ASP A 298 15.24 6.56 23.39
C ASP A 298 15.81 5.47 24.33
N ILE A 299 15.23 4.26 24.32
CA ILE A 299 15.87 3.06 24.89
C ILE A 299 17.23 2.79 24.21
N LYS A 300 17.32 3.10 22.91
CA LYS A 300 18.54 3.07 22.11
C LYS A 300 18.65 4.37 21.31
N PRO A 301 19.86 4.77 20.89
CA PRO A 301 20.03 5.90 19.98
C PRO A 301 19.28 5.69 18.67
N VAL A 302 18.56 6.72 18.23
CA VAL A 302 17.85 6.76 16.95
C VAL A 302 18.38 7.95 16.16
N THR A 303 18.72 7.75 14.89
CA THR A 303 19.06 8.86 13.99
C THR A 303 17.90 9.18 13.06
N VAL A 304 17.60 10.48 12.94
CA VAL A 304 16.62 11.03 12.02
C VAL A 304 17.25 12.17 11.22
N SER A 305 16.78 12.37 10.00
CA SER A 305 17.07 13.56 9.21
C SER A 305 15.78 14.21 8.71
N SER A 306 15.81 15.52 8.51
CA SER A 306 14.70 16.30 7.96
C SER A 306 15.22 17.44 7.09
N THR A 307 14.43 17.82 6.09
CA THR A 307 14.61 19.04 5.30
C THR A 307 13.58 20.14 5.59
N PHE A 308 12.74 19.98 6.62
CA PHE A 308 11.69 20.96 6.96
C PHE A 308 11.43 21.14 8.46
N CYS A 309 11.94 20.28 9.32
CA CYS A 309 11.72 20.40 10.76
C CYS A 309 12.64 21.45 11.36
N GLN A 310 12.13 22.27 12.27
CA GLN A 310 12.94 23.20 13.03
C GLN A 310 13.89 22.46 13.97
N THR A 311 14.97 23.14 14.30
CA THR A 311 15.96 22.69 15.27
C THR A 311 15.53 23.03 16.70
N LEU A 312 14.82 24.15 16.88
CA LEU A 312 14.24 24.62 18.13
C LEU A 312 12.89 25.34 17.88
N PRO A 313 11.96 25.34 18.85
CA PRO A 313 12.01 24.60 20.11
C PRO A 313 11.92 23.07 19.91
N LEU A 314 12.34 22.30 20.92
CA LEU A 314 12.20 20.85 20.87
C LEU A 314 10.72 20.44 20.90
N GLY A 315 10.41 19.35 20.20
CA GLY A 315 9.16 18.64 20.35
C GLY A 315 9.19 17.69 21.55
N SER A 316 8.18 16.82 21.62
CA SER A 316 8.12 15.82 22.69
C SER A 316 7.44 14.55 22.23
N VAL A 317 7.81 13.43 22.86
CA VAL A 317 7.23 12.12 22.58
C VAL A 317 6.77 11.42 23.86
N SER A 318 5.55 10.90 23.83
CA SER A 318 5.01 10.06 24.90
C SER A 318 5.49 8.63 24.74
N ARG A 319 5.92 8.01 25.84
CA ARG A 319 6.34 6.61 25.88
C ARG A 319 5.73 5.92 27.09
N LYS A 320 5.13 4.75 26.84
CA LYS A 320 4.68 3.84 27.90
C LYS A 320 5.89 3.14 28.51
N LEU A 321 6.05 3.28 29.82
CA LEU A 321 7.07 2.61 30.61
C LEU A 321 6.67 1.17 30.95
N ARG A 322 7.63 0.38 31.44
CA ARG A 322 7.41 -1.01 31.87
C ARG A 322 6.36 -1.14 32.98
N ASN A 323 6.23 -0.13 33.83
CA ASN A 323 5.22 -0.06 34.89
C ASN A 323 3.82 0.37 34.38
N GLY A 324 3.66 0.59 33.08
CA GLY A 324 2.41 1.00 32.45
C GLY A 324 2.16 2.51 32.43
N GLN A 325 2.94 3.31 33.15
CA GLN A 325 2.81 4.77 33.14
C GLN A 325 3.30 5.37 31.83
N HIS A 326 2.72 6.50 31.42
CA HIS A 326 3.19 7.28 30.28
C HIS A 326 4.08 8.41 30.78
N MET A 327 5.27 8.53 30.19
CA MET A 327 6.17 9.66 30.41
C MET A 327 6.43 10.39 29.10
N VAL A 328 6.58 11.70 29.19
CA VAL A 328 6.92 12.59 28.07
C VAL A 328 8.41 12.86 28.11
N PHE A 329 9.07 12.65 26.97
CA PHE A 329 10.50 12.95 26.79
C PHE A 329 10.64 14.06 25.75
N PRO A 330 11.56 15.02 25.93
CA PRO A 330 11.90 15.95 24.88
C PRO A 330 12.48 15.18 23.69
N SER A 331 12.30 15.71 22.49
CA SER A 331 12.86 15.14 21.27
C SER A 331 12.99 16.20 20.18
N PRO A 332 13.92 16.03 19.22
CA PRO A 332 13.95 16.85 18.02
C PRO A 332 12.56 16.88 17.33
N GLU A 333 12.21 18.02 16.73
CA GLU A 333 10.94 18.12 16.01
C GLU A 333 10.83 17.02 14.93
N ALA A 334 11.93 16.70 14.24
CA ALA A 334 11.97 15.62 13.25
C ALA A 334 11.52 14.25 13.81
N ILE A 335 11.89 13.90 15.05
CA ILE A 335 11.41 12.66 15.70
C ILE A 335 9.91 12.73 15.96
N THR A 336 9.42 13.90 16.39
CA THR A 336 8.01 14.13 16.70
C THR A 336 7.17 13.98 15.42
N GLN A 337 7.53 14.73 14.37
CA GLN A 337 6.88 14.72 13.07
C GLN A 337 6.91 13.32 12.43
N TYR A 338 8.07 12.67 12.43
CA TYR A 338 8.19 11.32 11.87
C TYR A 338 7.26 10.31 12.55
N ASN A 339 7.22 10.29 13.89
CA ASN A 339 6.35 9.37 14.64
C ASN A 339 4.86 9.62 14.40
N CYS A 340 4.47 10.88 14.14
CA CYS A 340 3.09 11.24 13.85
C CYS A 340 2.61 10.72 12.48
N TYR A 341 3.48 10.72 11.47
CA TYR A 341 3.05 10.62 10.08
C TYR A 341 3.63 9.45 9.27
N MET A 342 4.65 8.75 9.77
CA MET A 342 5.25 7.60 9.06
C MET A 342 4.29 6.42 8.81
N GLY A 343 3.20 6.32 9.58
CA GLY A 343 2.32 5.16 9.61
C GLY A 343 1.21 5.13 8.55
N GLY A 344 1.21 6.02 7.56
CA GLY A 344 0.12 6.10 6.55
C GLY A 344 -0.09 4.79 5.79
N VAL A 345 1.02 4.17 5.34
CA VAL A 345 1.00 2.89 4.61
C VAL A 345 0.52 1.76 5.53
N ASP A 346 1.08 1.67 6.73
CA ASP A 346 0.70 0.68 7.75
C ASP A 346 -0.78 0.80 8.16
N ARG A 347 -1.37 2.01 8.15
CA ARG A 347 -2.79 2.24 8.42
C ARG A 347 -3.67 1.61 7.34
N ASN A 348 -3.31 1.75 6.07
CA ASN A 348 -4.04 1.07 4.99
C ASN A 348 -3.93 -0.45 5.12
N GLU A 349 -2.71 -0.97 5.36
CA GLU A 349 -2.47 -2.39 5.58
C GLU A 349 -3.36 -2.93 6.72
N GLN A 350 -3.42 -2.21 7.85
CA GLN A 350 -4.25 -2.57 8.99
C GLN A 350 -5.73 -2.67 8.63
N LEU A 351 -6.26 -1.71 7.85
CA LEU A 351 -7.65 -1.72 7.38
C LEU A 351 -7.95 -2.98 6.53
N ARG A 352 -7.02 -3.36 5.64
CA ARG A 352 -7.13 -4.59 4.81
C ARG A 352 -6.95 -5.87 5.64
N GLN A 353 -6.23 -5.84 6.76
CA GLN A 353 -6.06 -7.03 7.61
C GLN A 353 -7.36 -7.46 8.30
N TYR A 354 -8.24 -6.52 8.67
CA TYR A 354 -9.53 -6.83 9.29
C TYR A 354 -10.48 -7.59 8.35
N TYR A 355 -10.62 -7.10 7.12
CA TYR A 355 -11.46 -7.70 6.08
C TYR A 355 -10.72 -7.63 4.74
N HIS A 356 -10.67 -8.75 4.04
CA HIS A 356 -9.96 -8.88 2.77
C HIS A 356 -10.55 -10.01 1.93
N VAL A 357 -10.39 -9.87 0.62
CA VAL A 357 -10.70 -10.91 -0.34
C VAL A 357 -9.51 -11.86 -0.47
N ARG A 358 -9.43 -12.86 0.43
CA ARG A 358 -8.40 -13.91 0.37
C ARG A 358 -8.80 -15.03 -0.57
N LEU A 359 -8.02 -15.22 -1.63
CA LEU A 359 -8.14 -16.36 -2.52
C LEU A 359 -6.83 -17.14 -2.60
N LYS A 360 -6.90 -18.44 -2.30
CA LYS A 360 -5.81 -19.36 -2.61
C LYS A 360 -5.80 -19.60 -4.12
N CYS A 361 -4.77 -19.12 -4.82
CA CYS A 361 -4.64 -19.29 -6.26
C CYS A 361 -3.22 -19.68 -6.67
N ARG A 362 -3.07 -20.50 -7.71
CA ARG A 362 -1.75 -20.79 -8.30
C ARG A 362 -1.24 -19.65 -9.20
N LYS A 363 -2.14 -18.78 -9.68
CA LYS A 363 -1.83 -17.70 -10.64
C LYS A 363 -1.47 -16.39 -9.92
N HIS A 364 -0.22 -15.96 -10.06
CA HIS A 364 0.33 -14.81 -9.32
C HIS A 364 -0.42 -13.49 -9.56
N TYR A 365 -0.82 -13.21 -10.80
CA TYR A 365 -1.53 -11.99 -11.16
C TYR A 365 -2.89 -11.85 -10.45
N LYS A 366 -3.55 -12.97 -10.10
CA LYS A 366 -4.82 -12.91 -9.34
C LYS A 366 -4.59 -12.34 -7.95
N TYR A 367 -3.44 -12.62 -7.31
CA TYR A 367 -3.12 -12.02 -6.02
C TYR A 367 -3.00 -10.50 -6.11
N ILE A 368 -2.30 -10.01 -7.15
CA ILE A 368 -2.15 -8.57 -7.39
C ILE A 368 -3.53 -7.94 -7.60
N PHE A 369 -4.38 -8.55 -8.43
CA PHE A 369 -5.74 -8.04 -8.62
C PHE A 369 -6.53 -7.92 -7.32
N TRP A 370 -6.54 -8.96 -6.48
CA TRP A 370 -7.31 -8.94 -5.22
C TRP A 370 -6.75 -7.94 -4.20
N MET A 371 -5.44 -7.70 -4.21
CA MET A 371 -4.84 -6.66 -3.40
C MET A 371 -5.23 -5.26 -3.88
N LEU A 372 -5.24 -5.01 -5.19
CA LEU A 372 -5.78 -3.77 -5.76
C LEU A 372 -7.28 -3.59 -5.47
N PHE A 373 -8.03 -4.68 -5.48
CA PHE A 373 -9.44 -4.69 -5.12
C PHE A 373 -9.66 -4.29 -3.65
N ASP A 374 -8.90 -4.87 -2.71
CA ASP A 374 -8.96 -4.51 -1.29
C ASP A 374 -8.49 -3.06 -1.03
N ILE A 375 -7.44 -2.60 -1.73
CA ILE A 375 -7.00 -1.19 -1.71
C ILE A 375 -8.12 -0.29 -2.21
N THR A 376 -8.81 -0.66 -3.28
CA THR A 376 -9.91 0.11 -3.84
C THR A 376 -11.07 0.24 -2.86
N ILE A 377 -11.44 -0.84 -2.16
CA ILE A 377 -12.49 -0.77 -1.13
C ILE A 377 -12.05 0.14 0.02
N THR A 378 -10.78 0.07 0.41
CA THR A 378 -10.24 0.90 1.50
C THR A 378 -10.17 2.38 1.09
N ASN A 379 -9.68 2.68 -0.10
CA ASN A 379 -9.63 4.03 -0.66
C ASN A 379 -11.02 4.63 -0.86
N SER A 380 -11.98 3.84 -1.37
CA SER A 380 -13.36 4.27 -1.52
C SER A 380 -14.04 4.53 -0.17
N TYR A 381 -13.76 3.70 0.86
CA TYR A 381 -14.15 3.98 2.24
C TYR A 381 -13.59 5.31 2.73
N ILE A 382 -12.27 5.54 2.60
CA ILE A 382 -11.59 6.75 3.07
C ILE A 382 -12.18 8.01 2.45
N ILE A 383 -12.35 8.05 1.12
CA ILE A 383 -12.87 9.26 0.46
C ILE A 383 -14.37 9.47 0.73
N SER A 384 -15.11 8.40 0.98
CA SER A 384 -16.55 8.48 1.18
C SER A 384 -16.99 8.86 2.59
N SER A 385 -16.07 9.11 3.53
CA SER A 385 -16.39 9.31 4.95
C SER A 385 -17.44 10.39 5.21
N ASP A 386 -17.46 11.42 4.36
CA ASP A 386 -18.32 12.59 4.53
C ASP A 386 -19.69 12.42 3.86
N VAL A 387 -19.81 11.47 2.93
CA VAL A 387 -21.04 11.22 2.15
C VAL A 387 -21.71 9.88 2.48
N VAL A 388 -20.96 8.93 3.04
CA VAL A 388 -21.44 7.62 3.48
C VAL A 388 -21.30 7.55 5.00
N PRO A 389 -22.41 7.55 5.77
CA PRO A 389 -22.38 7.61 7.23
C PRO A 389 -21.95 6.25 7.81
N CYS A 390 -20.66 5.94 7.76
CA CYS A 390 -20.09 4.74 8.35
C CYS A 390 -18.78 5.07 9.08
N SER A 391 -18.69 4.65 10.34
CA SER A 391 -17.51 4.89 11.19
C SER A 391 -16.51 3.74 11.17
N LYS A 392 -16.90 2.59 10.61
CA LYS A 392 -16.09 1.37 10.57
C LYS A 392 -16.09 0.81 9.16
N ILE A 393 -14.91 0.37 8.72
CA ILE A 393 -14.72 -0.26 7.40
C ILE A 393 -15.61 -1.52 7.21
N LYS A 394 -15.93 -2.25 8.28
CA LYS A 394 -16.88 -3.38 8.24
C LYS A 394 -18.24 -2.99 7.67
N ASP A 395 -18.75 -1.84 8.12
CA ASP A 395 -20.07 -1.36 7.74
C ASP A 395 -20.05 -0.93 6.28
N TYR A 396 -18.97 -0.26 5.86
CA TYR A 396 -18.73 0.08 4.46
C TYR A 396 -18.70 -1.15 3.55
N TRP A 397 -17.94 -2.19 3.90
CA TRP A 397 -17.93 -3.47 3.16
C TRP A 397 -19.33 -4.07 3.04
N THR A 398 -20.12 -4.02 4.12
CA THR A 398 -21.48 -4.56 4.13
C THR A 398 -22.41 -3.78 3.20
N ILE A 399 -22.33 -2.45 3.22
CA ILE A 399 -23.15 -1.59 2.37
C ILE A 399 -22.76 -1.77 0.90
N LEU A 400 -21.46 -1.75 0.59
CA LEU A 400 -20.95 -1.93 -0.77
C LEU A 400 -21.33 -3.31 -1.34
N ALA A 401 -21.17 -4.39 -0.57
CA ALA A 401 -21.56 -5.73 -0.98
C ALA A 401 -23.05 -5.81 -1.34
N LYS A 402 -23.92 -5.26 -0.49
CA LYS A 402 -25.37 -5.21 -0.74
C LYS A 402 -25.69 -4.41 -2.00
N ALA A 403 -25.04 -3.27 -2.20
CA ALA A 403 -25.24 -2.43 -3.37
C ALA A 403 -24.81 -3.14 -4.67
N LEU A 404 -23.69 -3.88 -4.64
CA LEU A 404 -23.21 -4.67 -5.79
C LEU A 404 -24.14 -5.84 -6.15
N LEU A 405 -24.87 -6.39 -5.17
CA LEU A 405 -25.79 -7.50 -5.36
C LEU A 405 -27.24 -7.05 -5.60
N GLN A 406 -27.53 -5.75 -5.45
CA GLN A 406 -28.89 -5.25 -5.45
C GLN A 406 -29.56 -5.49 -6.82
N GLY A 407 -30.70 -6.21 -6.80
CA GLY A 407 -31.50 -6.48 -8.01
C GLY A 407 -30.94 -7.58 -8.92
N TYR A 408 -29.69 -8.01 -8.71
CA TYR A 408 -29.07 -9.08 -9.47
C TYR A 408 -29.60 -10.45 -9.03
N CYS A 409 -29.90 -11.30 -10.02
CA CYS A 409 -30.21 -12.70 -9.79
C CYS A 409 -29.79 -13.50 -11.02
N SER A 410 -28.82 -14.40 -10.87
CA SER A 410 -28.32 -15.20 -11.99
C SER A 410 -29.31 -16.23 -12.53
N ARG A 411 -30.54 -16.30 -11.98
CA ARG A 411 -31.63 -17.18 -12.42
C ARG A 411 -32.68 -16.46 -13.27
N LYS A 412 -32.68 -15.12 -13.30
CA LYS A 412 -33.59 -14.35 -14.16
C LYS A 412 -33.26 -14.68 -15.62
N GLY A 413 -34.18 -15.34 -16.31
CA GLY A 413 -34.01 -15.78 -17.71
C GLY A 413 -34.03 -17.31 -17.94
N ARG A 414 -34.14 -18.14 -16.89
CA ARG A 414 -34.38 -19.59 -17.02
C ARG A 414 -35.84 -19.99 -16.74
N GLY A 415 -36.76 -19.08 -17.04
CA GLY A 415 -38.21 -19.29 -16.95
C GLY A 415 -38.79 -19.64 -18.31
#